data_AF-A0A9D1FXE6-F1
#
_entry.id   AF-A0A9D1FXE6-F1
#
_cell.length_a   1.000
_cell.length_b   1.000
_cell.length_c   1.000
_cell.angle_alpha   90.00
_cell.angle_beta   90.00
_cell.angle_gamma   90.00
#
_symmetry.space_group_name_H-M   'P 1'
#
loop_
_entity.id
_entity.type
_entity.pdbx_description
1 polymer ?
#
loop_
_entity_poly.entity_id
_entity_poly.type
_entity_poly.pdbx_seq_one_letter_code
_entity_poly.pdbx_strand_id
1 'polypeptide(L)'
;MVKDFKLHFYAWIELVIWLVIIGLVLGGIKIHQYHKAKELKTYQIFMPDVDGMIVGSPVKFMGVQVGYIQKIHIVNNTVYVKFVLTEKDVEIPQGSVATVEFNGLGGSKSLEITQPTEETLASNNFIVVNEPKRLSASMTLLNEMFDKLGAIGARSSFFMNQFADETENITVTPNEITNSLIKINTALDNMQENNQKFKTRIKEWEK
;
A
#
# COMPACT_ATOMS: atom_id res chain seq x y z
N MET A 1 -0.98 30.19 75.75
CA MET A 1 -1.91 30.12 74.59
C MET A 1 -1.43 30.98 73.40
N VAL A 2 -0.12 31.13 73.17
CA VAL A 2 0.43 31.90 72.01
C VAL A 2 1.51 31.09 71.25
N LYS A 3 2.04 30.02 71.85
CA LYS A 3 3.07 29.17 71.26
C LYS A 3 2.53 28.27 70.14
N ASP A 4 1.31 27.76 70.28
CA ASP A 4 0.69 26.86 69.28
C ASP A 4 0.37 27.60 67.98
N PHE A 5 -0.02 28.88 68.05
CA PHE A 5 -0.32 29.70 66.87
C PHE A 5 0.90 29.90 65.96
N LYS A 6 2.09 30.07 66.54
CA LYS A 6 3.33 30.19 65.76
C LYS A 6 3.69 28.88 65.06
N LEU A 7 3.49 27.73 65.72
CA LEU A 7 3.78 26.42 65.14
C LEU A 7 2.89 26.11 63.93
N HIS A 8 1.59 26.41 64.03
CA HIS A 8 0.65 26.27 62.90
C HIS A 8 0.98 27.21 61.73
N PHE A 9 1.52 28.40 62.01
CA PHE A 9 1.95 29.35 60.99
C PHE A 9 3.18 28.86 60.20
N TYR A 10 4.18 28.29 60.87
CA TYR A 10 5.34 27.68 60.18
C TYR A 10 4.96 26.45 59.36
N ALA A 11 4.05 25.61 59.87
CA ALA A 11 3.55 24.45 59.12
C ALA A 11 2.81 24.85 57.83
N TRP A 12 2.07 25.95 57.84
CA TRP A 12 1.44 26.50 56.64
C TRP A 12 2.46 27.02 55.62
N ILE A 13 3.53 27.67 56.09
CA ILE A 13 4.62 28.13 55.22
C ILE A 13 5.33 26.95 54.56
N GLU A 14 5.64 25.89 55.31
CA GLU A 14 6.25 24.68 54.76
C GLU A 14 5.35 24.01 53.72
N LEU A 15 4.04 23.95 53.95
CA LEU A 15 3.07 23.41 52.98
C LEU A 15 3.09 24.22 51.67
N VAL A 16 3.10 25.55 51.76
CA VAL A 16 3.19 26.42 50.57
C VAL A 16 4.50 26.20 49.82
N ILE A 17 5.62 26.06 50.52
CA ILE A 17 6.93 25.78 49.92
C ILE A 17 6.90 24.44 49.17
N TRP A 18 6.37 23.38 49.78
CA TRP A 18 6.22 22.07 49.13
C TRP A 18 5.31 22.13 47.91
N LEU A 19 4.22 22.91 47.97
CA LEU A 19 3.30 23.10 46.85
C LEU A 19 4.00 23.80 45.67
N VAL A 20 4.83 24.81 45.93
CA VAL A 20 5.62 25.50 44.90
C VAL A 20 6.65 24.56 44.27
N ILE A 21 7.34 23.74 45.09
CA ILE A 21 8.31 22.76 44.58
C ILE A 21 7.62 21.73 43.68
N ILE A 22 6.49 21.17 44.11
CA ILE A 22 5.71 20.21 43.30
C ILE A 22 5.24 20.86 42.00
N GLY A 23 4.77 22.11 42.05
CA GLY A 23 4.37 22.87 40.87
C GLY A 23 5.52 23.05 39.87
N LEU A 24 6.73 23.37 40.35
CA LEU A 24 7.93 23.48 39.51
C LEU A 24 8.34 22.14 38.89
N VAL A 25 8.29 21.04 39.65
CA VAL A 25 8.63 19.70 39.15
C VAL A 25 7.64 19.24 38.07
N LEU A 26 6.33 19.33 38.34
CA LEU A 26 5.30 18.97 37.38
C LEU A 26 5.34 19.87 36.13
N GLY A 27 5.56 21.17 36.32
CA GLY A 27 5.73 22.13 35.24
C GLY A 27 6.94 21.81 34.37
N GLY A 28 8.09 21.52 34.98
CA GLY A 28 9.33 21.15 34.30
C GLY A 28 9.21 19.87 33.48
N ILE A 29 8.60 18.82 34.05
CA ILE A 29 8.34 17.56 33.33
C ILE A 29 7.47 17.83 32.10
N LYS A 30 6.39 18.60 32.27
CA LYS A 30 5.46 18.90 31.17
C LYS A 30 6.11 19.73 30.07
N ILE A 31 6.95 20.71 30.44
CA ILE A 31 7.71 21.56 29.51
C ILE A 31 8.72 20.76 28.70
N HIS A 32 9.42 19.81 29.32
CA HIS A 32 10.38 18.97 28.63
C HIS A 32 9.69 18.04 27.62
N GLN A 33 8.56 17.45 28.00
CA GLN A 33 7.73 16.63 27.10
C GLN A 33 7.16 17.45 25.94
N TYR A 34 6.73 18.69 26.20
CA TYR A 34 6.21 19.60 25.16
C TYR A 34 7.27 20.03 24.15
N HIS A 35 8.51 20.28 24.58
CA HIS A 35 9.60 20.68 23.67
C HIS A 35 9.99 19.54 22.72
N LYS A 36 10.07 18.29 23.20
CA LYS A 36 10.35 17.13 22.32
C LYS A 36 9.26 16.89 21.28
N ALA A 37 8.00 17.20 21.58
CA ALA A 37 6.90 17.05 20.64
C ALA A 37 6.87 18.12 19.54
N LYS A 38 7.49 19.28 19.74
CA LYS A 38 7.46 20.41 18.79
C LYS A 38 8.50 20.32 17.67
N GLU A 39 9.57 19.56 17.84
CA GLU A 39 10.63 19.46 16.82
C GLU A 39 10.35 18.42 15.73
N LEU A 40 9.34 17.57 15.90
CA LEU A 40 9.09 16.46 14.99
C LEU A 40 8.13 16.86 13.86
N LYS A 41 8.57 16.67 12.62
CA LYS A 41 7.74 16.91 11.43
C LYS A 41 6.53 15.97 11.47
N THR A 42 5.34 16.54 11.34
CA THR A 42 4.08 15.81 11.52
C THR A 42 3.22 15.98 10.28
N TYR A 43 2.66 14.88 9.80
CA TYR A 43 1.84 14.84 8.59
C TYR A 43 0.47 14.25 8.89
N GLN A 44 -0.50 14.63 8.05
CA GLN A 44 -1.90 14.23 8.18
C GLN A 44 -2.39 13.79 6.81
N ILE A 45 -2.98 12.59 6.74
CA ILE A 45 -3.56 12.03 5.52
C ILE A 45 -4.93 11.44 5.84
N PHE A 46 -5.79 11.39 4.83
CA PHE A 46 -7.09 10.73 4.90
C PHE A 46 -7.04 9.51 3.99
N MET A 47 -7.26 8.32 4.56
CA MET A 47 -7.23 7.06 3.83
C MET A 47 -8.63 6.45 3.79
N PRO A 48 -9.05 5.80 2.71
CA PRO A 48 -10.35 5.11 2.68
C PRO A 48 -10.37 3.91 3.64
N ASP A 49 -9.23 3.21 3.77
CA ASP A 49 -9.01 2.07 4.66
C ASP A 49 -7.57 2.09 5.18
N VAL A 50 -7.36 1.55 6.38
CA VAL A 50 -6.04 1.38 7.02
C VAL A 50 -5.69 -0.08 7.29
N ASP A 51 -6.53 -1.04 6.89
CA ASP A 51 -6.29 -2.50 6.87
C ASP A 51 -5.61 -3.05 8.14
N GLY A 52 -6.05 -2.61 9.32
CA GLY A 52 -5.54 -3.08 10.62
C GLY A 52 -4.27 -2.37 11.13
N MET A 53 -3.85 -1.27 10.52
CA MET A 53 -2.81 -0.38 11.06
C MET A 53 -3.28 0.27 12.37
N ILE A 54 -2.36 0.38 13.34
CA ILE A 54 -2.64 0.87 14.70
C ILE A 54 -1.75 2.06 15.07
N VAL A 55 -2.09 2.74 16.16
CA VAL A 55 -1.20 3.74 16.77
C VAL A 55 0.11 3.06 17.20
N GLY A 56 1.25 3.68 16.86
CA GLY A 56 2.57 3.11 17.06
C GLY A 56 3.08 2.26 15.89
N SER A 57 2.25 1.96 14.88
CA SER A 57 2.74 1.35 13.63
C SER A 57 3.87 2.17 13.02
N PRO A 58 4.91 1.53 12.44
CA PRO A 58 6.02 2.25 11.87
C PRO A 58 5.62 2.95 10.57
N VAL A 59 6.22 4.11 10.34
CA VAL A 59 6.16 4.83 9.07
C VAL A 59 7.50 4.62 8.38
N LYS A 60 7.45 4.14 7.14
CA LYS A 60 8.63 3.86 6.34
C LYS A 60 8.65 4.75 5.12
N PHE A 61 9.83 5.20 4.77
CA PHE A 61 10.11 5.87 3.51
C PHE A 61 11.10 5.02 2.74
N MET A 62 10.70 4.54 1.56
CA MET A 62 11.52 3.66 0.72
C MET A 62 12.07 2.43 1.49
N GLY A 63 11.24 1.81 2.34
CA GLY A 63 11.59 0.64 3.16
C GLY A 63 12.33 0.94 4.47
N VAL A 64 12.77 2.18 4.70
CA VAL A 64 13.48 2.59 5.93
C VAL A 64 12.50 3.21 6.91
N GLN A 65 12.50 2.77 8.17
CA GLN A 65 11.65 3.37 9.20
C GLN A 65 12.12 4.77 9.55
N VAL A 66 11.26 5.76 9.34
CA VAL A 66 11.54 7.19 9.55
C VAL A 66 10.62 7.83 10.59
N GLY A 67 9.64 7.07 11.10
CA GLY A 67 8.65 7.59 12.02
C GLY A 67 7.66 6.54 12.53
N TYR A 68 6.57 7.03 13.09
CA TYR A 68 5.48 6.20 13.61
C TYR A 68 4.12 6.91 13.53
N ILE A 69 3.04 6.11 13.53
CA ILE A 69 1.67 6.61 13.59
C ILE A 69 1.37 7.15 14.99
N GLN A 70 0.99 8.42 15.08
CA GLN A 70 0.62 9.07 16.33
C GLN A 70 -0.87 8.94 16.64
N LYS A 71 -1.75 9.01 15.64
CA LYS A 71 -3.19 8.96 15.85
C LYS A 71 -3.90 8.40 14.62
N ILE A 72 -4.92 7.57 14.87
CA ILE A 72 -5.85 7.06 13.87
C ILE A 72 -7.28 7.37 14.37
N HIS A 73 -8.13 7.90 13.50
CA HIS A 73 -9.54 8.14 13.82
C HIS A 73 -10.41 8.02 12.58
N ILE A 74 -11.58 7.40 12.71
CA ILE A 74 -12.55 7.33 11.60
C ILE A 74 -13.30 8.67 11.55
N VAL A 75 -13.34 9.29 10.38
CA VAL A 75 -14.03 10.55 10.12
C VAL A 75 -14.93 10.34 8.90
N ASN A 76 -16.25 10.25 9.14
CA ASN A 76 -17.25 9.92 8.12
C ASN A 76 -16.93 8.59 7.41
N ASN A 77 -16.57 8.67 6.12
CA ASN A 77 -16.30 7.52 5.26
C ASN A 77 -14.80 7.33 4.96
N THR A 78 -13.94 8.03 5.71
CA THR A 78 -12.48 7.92 5.61
C THR A 78 -11.86 7.79 7.00
N VAL A 79 -10.59 7.42 7.03
CA VAL A 79 -9.78 7.29 8.23
C VAL A 79 -8.75 8.41 8.22
N TYR A 80 -8.85 9.30 9.19
CA TYR A 80 -7.83 10.29 9.49
C TYR A 80 -6.62 9.61 10.16
N VAL A 81 -5.46 9.77 9.54
CA VAL A 81 -4.19 9.24 10.05
C VAL A 81 -3.21 10.39 10.24
N LYS A 82 -2.69 10.51 11.46
CA LYS A 82 -1.64 11.46 11.82
C LYS A 82 -0.37 10.69 12.17
N PHE A 83 0.72 11.05 11.52
CA PHE A 83 2.01 10.41 11.74
C PHE A 83 3.13 11.43 11.91
N VAL A 84 4.20 10.98 12.56
CA VAL A 84 5.31 11.83 13.00
C VAL A 84 6.60 11.21 12.50
N LEU A 85 7.46 12.03 11.89
CA LEU A 85 8.81 11.65 11.51
C LEU A 85 9.75 11.89 12.70
N THR A 86 10.52 10.87 13.06
CA THR A 86 11.55 10.95 14.10
C THR A 86 12.87 11.48 13.55
N GLU A 87 13.13 11.22 12.27
CA GLU A 87 14.33 11.67 11.58
C GLU A 87 14.16 13.11 11.07
N LYS A 88 15.05 14.02 11.49
CA LYS A 88 14.97 15.45 11.12
C LYS A 88 15.37 15.71 9.67
N ASP A 89 16.26 14.88 9.14
CA ASP A 89 16.87 15.03 7.81
C ASP A 89 16.00 14.41 6.70
N VAL A 90 14.91 13.73 7.07
CA VAL A 90 13.99 13.13 6.11
C VAL A 90 12.88 14.12 5.77
N GLU A 91 12.73 14.39 4.49
CA GLU A 91 11.60 15.14 3.93
C GLU A 91 10.84 14.28 2.94
N ILE A 92 9.52 14.30 3.05
CA ILE A 92 8.65 13.61 2.11
C ILE A 92 8.46 14.55 0.92
N PRO A 93 8.90 14.19 -0.29
CA PRO A 93 8.72 15.02 -1.47
C PRO A 93 7.24 15.14 -1.85
N GLN A 94 6.90 16.24 -2.51
CA GLN A 94 5.55 16.43 -3.05
C GLN A 94 5.22 15.35 -4.08
N GLY A 95 3.99 14.84 -4.05
CA GLY A 95 3.53 13.76 -4.93
C GLY A 95 3.91 12.37 -4.44
N SER A 96 4.55 12.24 -3.26
CA SER A 96 4.82 10.93 -2.66
C SER A 96 3.55 10.11 -2.48
N VAL A 97 3.68 8.79 -2.62
CA VAL A 97 2.55 7.88 -2.49
C VAL A 97 2.58 7.19 -1.13
N ALA A 98 1.48 7.27 -0.40
CA ALA A 98 1.29 6.58 0.87
C ALA A 98 0.38 5.37 0.70
N THR A 99 0.85 4.20 1.12
CA THR A 99 0.11 2.92 1.08
C THR A 99 0.26 2.21 2.42
N VAL A 100 -0.75 1.48 2.87
CA VAL A 100 -0.57 0.54 3.99
C VAL A 100 -0.03 -0.79 3.47
N GLU A 101 1.11 -1.21 4.00
CA GLU A 101 1.74 -2.47 3.65
C GLU A 101 1.97 -3.36 4.87
N PHE A 102 2.26 -4.63 4.61
CA PHE A 102 2.65 -5.57 5.66
C PHE A 102 4.07 -5.27 6.15
N ASN A 103 4.21 -5.23 7.46
CA ASN A 103 5.48 -5.09 8.16
C ASN A 103 5.84 -6.42 8.83
N GLY A 104 6.80 -7.12 8.20
CA GLY A 104 7.30 -8.40 8.68
C GLY A 104 6.31 -9.57 8.51
N LEU A 105 6.72 -10.75 8.99
CA LEU A 105 5.97 -12.00 8.83
C LEU A 105 4.78 -12.13 9.81
N GLY A 106 4.79 -11.35 10.90
CA GLY A 106 3.74 -11.38 11.91
C GLY A 106 2.44 -10.67 11.52
N GLY A 107 2.33 -10.18 10.28
CA GLY A 107 1.11 -9.54 9.78
C GLY A 107 0.87 -8.12 10.32
N SER A 108 1.84 -7.54 11.05
CA SER A 108 1.75 -6.14 11.48
C SER A 108 1.73 -5.21 10.26
N LYS A 109 1.22 -3.99 10.41
CA LYS A 109 1.06 -3.05 9.29
C LYS A 109 1.92 -1.81 9.49
N SER A 110 2.46 -1.30 8.39
CA SER A 110 3.20 -0.03 8.33
C SER A 110 2.60 0.90 7.28
N LEU A 111 2.79 2.19 7.51
CA LEU A 111 2.56 3.18 6.46
C LEU A 111 3.84 3.27 5.61
N GLU A 112 3.76 2.85 4.36
CA GLU A 112 4.85 2.90 3.40
C GLU A 112 4.68 4.14 2.52
N ILE A 113 5.72 4.97 2.47
CA ILE A 113 5.78 6.18 1.67
C ILE A 113 6.84 5.97 0.58
N THR A 114 6.45 6.09 -0.67
CA THR A 114 7.33 5.92 -1.83
C THR A 114 7.54 7.24 -2.57
N GLN A 115 8.52 7.23 -3.47
CA GLN A 115 8.84 8.38 -4.30
C GLN A 115 7.68 8.75 -5.23
N PRO A 116 7.54 10.03 -5.58
CA PRO A 116 6.58 10.47 -6.57
C PRO A 116 6.83 9.81 -7.92
N THR A 117 5.73 9.56 -8.62
CA THR A 117 5.68 9.22 -10.05
C THR A 117 5.22 10.42 -10.86
N GLU A 118 5.47 10.43 -12.17
CA GLU A 118 5.03 11.54 -13.04
C GLU A 118 3.52 11.81 -12.92
N GLU A 119 2.71 10.75 -12.81
CA GLU A 119 1.26 10.83 -12.62
C GLU A 119 0.85 11.48 -11.30
N THR A 120 1.58 11.17 -10.22
CA THR A 120 1.23 11.66 -8.88
C THR A 120 1.69 13.09 -8.68
N LEU A 121 2.78 13.51 -9.33
CA LEU A 121 3.18 14.92 -9.44
C LEU A 121 2.12 15.76 -10.16
N ALA A 122 1.52 15.22 -11.22
CA ALA A 122 0.45 15.90 -11.95
C ALA A 122 -0.83 16.10 -11.12
N SER A 123 -1.05 15.26 -10.09
CA SER A 123 -2.24 15.36 -9.22
C SER A 123 -2.25 16.57 -8.29
N ASN A 124 -1.13 17.30 -8.17
CA ASN A 124 -0.91 18.45 -7.28
C ASN A 124 -1.18 18.18 -5.77
N ASN A 125 -1.35 16.91 -5.38
CA ASN A 125 -1.47 16.52 -3.98
C ASN A 125 -0.08 16.37 -3.34
N PHE A 126 0.04 16.77 -2.07
CA PHE A 126 1.31 16.63 -1.36
C PHE A 126 1.66 15.15 -1.11
N ILE A 127 0.68 14.37 -0.64
CA ILE A 127 0.78 12.91 -0.52
C ILE A 127 -0.46 12.31 -1.20
N VAL A 128 -0.24 11.42 -2.16
CA VAL A 128 -1.29 10.63 -2.82
C VAL A 128 -1.51 9.36 -2.03
N VAL A 129 -2.76 9.02 -1.74
CA VAL A 129 -3.10 7.82 -0.97
C VAL A 129 -3.52 6.71 -1.91
N ASN A 130 -2.87 5.55 -1.79
CA ASN A 130 -3.26 4.34 -2.48
C ASN A 130 -3.92 3.35 -1.51
N GLU A 131 -4.85 2.57 -2.05
CA GLU A 131 -5.56 1.55 -1.27
C GLU A 131 -4.62 0.43 -0.80
N PRO A 132 -4.79 -0.08 0.43
CA PRO A 132 -4.02 -1.21 0.93
C PRO A 132 -4.19 -2.47 0.07
N LYS A 133 -3.09 -3.18 -0.19
CA LYS A 133 -3.14 -4.47 -0.90
C LYS A 133 -3.53 -5.57 0.09
N ARG A 134 -4.79 -6.03 0.02
CA ARG A 134 -5.32 -7.11 0.86
C ARG A 134 -5.15 -8.47 0.17
N LEU A 135 -4.78 -9.49 0.95
CA LEU A 135 -4.68 -10.87 0.43
C LEU A 135 -6.02 -11.37 -0.12
N SER A 136 -7.13 -10.95 0.50
CA SER A 136 -8.48 -11.27 0.04
C SER A 136 -8.75 -10.78 -1.37
N ALA A 137 -8.31 -9.56 -1.72
CA ALA A 137 -8.45 -9.03 -3.06
C ALA A 137 -7.68 -9.87 -4.09
N SER A 138 -6.45 -10.28 -3.77
CA SER A 138 -5.68 -11.20 -4.62
C SER A 138 -6.37 -12.56 -4.78
N MET A 139 -6.96 -13.10 -3.71
CA MET A 139 -7.70 -14.37 -3.76
C MET A 139 -8.97 -14.25 -4.61
N THR A 140 -9.69 -13.14 -4.52
CA THR A 140 -10.83 -12.85 -5.38
C THR A 140 -10.42 -12.82 -6.84
N LEU A 141 -9.34 -12.10 -7.17
CA LEU A 141 -8.81 -12.07 -8.55
C LEU A 141 -8.39 -13.47 -9.03
N LEU A 142 -7.76 -14.28 -8.16
CA LEU A 142 -7.41 -15.66 -8.50
C LEU A 142 -8.64 -16.52 -8.78
N ASN A 143 -9.69 -16.42 -7.98
CA ASN A 143 -10.94 -17.13 -8.21
C ASN A 143 -11.58 -16.71 -9.53
N GLU A 144 -11.64 -15.41 -9.82
CA GLU A 144 -12.14 -14.90 -11.10
C GLU A 144 -11.31 -15.42 -12.29
N MET A 145 -10.01 -15.57 -12.11
CA MET A 145 -9.14 -16.18 -13.13
C MET A 145 -9.46 -17.66 -13.32
N PHE A 146 -9.66 -18.44 -12.24
CA PHE A 146 -10.07 -19.84 -12.33
C PHE A 146 -11.43 -20.01 -13.02
N ASP A 147 -12.40 -19.16 -12.72
CA ASP A 147 -13.71 -19.17 -13.37
C ASP A 147 -13.59 -18.89 -14.87
N LYS A 148 -12.77 -17.90 -15.25
CA LYS A 148 -12.48 -17.62 -16.66
C LYS A 148 -11.76 -18.78 -17.35
N LEU A 149 -10.81 -19.44 -16.69
CA LEU A 149 -10.16 -20.64 -17.21
C LEU A 149 -11.16 -21.80 -17.38
N GLY A 150 -12.06 -22.00 -16.43
CA GLY A 150 -13.15 -22.97 -16.53
C GLY A 150 -14.06 -22.69 -17.73
N ALA A 151 -14.44 -21.43 -17.93
CA ALA A 151 -15.25 -21.01 -19.08
C ALA A 151 -14.52 -21.22 -20.41
N ILE A 152 -13.21 -20.94 -20.48
CA ILE A 152 -12.37 -21.25 -21.65
C ILE A 152 -12.33 -22.76 -21.87
N GLY A 153 -12.09 -23.55 -20.83
CA GLY A 153 -12.07 -25.01 -20.89
C GLY A 153 -13.37 -25.58 -21.45
N ALA A 154 -14.51 -25.11 -20.95
CA ALA A 154 -15.84 -25.52 -21.43
C ALA A 154 -16.05 -25.18 -22.92
N ARG A 155 -15.64 -23.98 -23.35
CA ARG A 155 -15.70 -23.58 -24.77
C ARG A 155 -14.76 -24.42 -25.65
N SER A 156 -13.57 -24.72 -25.17
CA SER A 156 -12.61 -25.60 -25.86
C SER A 156 -13.15 -27.02 -25.99
N SER A 157 -13.78 -27.57 -24.94
CA SER A 157 -14.44 -28.88 -25.00
C SER A 157 -15.60 -28.89 -25.98
N PHE A 158 -16.43 -27.84 -26.00
CA PHE A 158 -17.51 -27.69 -26.98
C PHE A 158 -16.96 -27.63 -28.41
N PHE A 159 -15.93 -26.81 -28.65
CA PHE A 159 -15.24 -26.74 -29.93
C PHE A 159 -14.69 -28.11 -30.34
N MET A 160 -13.99 -28.81 -29.45
CA MET A 160 -13.42 -30.15 -29.72
C MET A 160 -14.48 -31.21 -30.01
N ASN A 161 -15.59 -31.23 -29.26
CA ASN A 161 -16.70 -32.14 -29.53
C ASN A 161 -17.35 -31.85 -30.89
N GLN A 162 -17.40 -30.60 -31.33
CA GLN A 162 -17.88 -30.26 -32.66
C GLN A 162 -16.98 -30.80 -33.78
N PHE A 163 -15.65 -30.81 -33.60
CA PHE A 163 -14.75 -31.52 -34.54
C PHE A 163 -14.90 -33.03 -34.44
N ALA A 164 -15.11 -33.57 -33.23
CA ALA A 164 -15.27 -35.01 -33.04
C ALA A 164 -16.53 -35.54 -33.75
N ASP A 165 -17.67 -34.84 -33.62
CA ASP A 165 -18.92 -35.16 -34.33
C ASP A 165 -18.78 -35.02 -35.84
N GLU A 166 -18.02 -34.03 -36.33
CA GLU A 166 -17.71 -33.89 -37.77
C GLU A 166 -16.76 -34.99 -38.31
N THR A 167 -16.07 -35.73 -37.43
CA THR A 167 -15.10 -36.79 -37.81
C THR A 167 -15.68 -38.21 -37.86
N GLU A 168 -16.93 -38.45 -37.46
CA GLU A 168 -17.54 -39.80 -37.48
C GLU A 168 -17.69 -40.38 -38.91
N ASN A 169 -17.50 -39.57 -39.97
CA ASN A 169 -17.47 -40.01 -41.37
C ASN A 169 -16.15 -39.73 -42.11
N ILE A 170 -15.06 -39.41 -41.42
CA ILE A 170 -13.77 -39.17 -42.08
C ILE A 170 -12.88 -40.40 -41.90
N THR A 171 -12.88 -41.28 -42.90
CA THR A 171 -11.76 -42.22 -43.11
C THR A 171 -10.52 -41.40 -43.43
N VAL A 172 -9.82 -40.95 -42.38
CA VAL A 172 -8.63 -40.13 -42.52
C VAL A 172 -7.53 -40.98 -43.15
N THR A 173 -7.25 -40.76 -44.44
CA THR A 173 -6.09 -41.39 -45.07
C THR A 173 -4.82 -40.62 -44.69
N PRO A 174 -3.67 -41.28 -44.48
CA PRO A 174 -2.42 -40.61 -44.09
C PRO A 174 -2.01 -39.43 -44.98
N ASN A 175 -2.41 -39.45 -46.24
CA ASN A 175 -2.15 -38.38 -47.21
C ASN A 175 -2.93 -37.09 -46.91
N GLU A 176 -4.16 -37.17 -46.39
CA GLU A 176 -4.96 -35.98 -46.04
C GLU A 176 -4.44 -35.31 -44.78
N ILE A 177 -3.99 -36.09 -43.79
CA ILE A 177 -3.30 -35.57 -42.60
C ILE A 177 -2.02 -34.85 -43.03
N THR A 178 -1.21 -35.49 -43.88
CA THR A 178 0.07 -34.92 -44.34
C THR A 178 -0.15 -33.60 -45.08
N ASN A 179 -1.13 -33.53 -45.98
CA ASN A 179 -1.45 -32.29 -46.69
C ASN A 179 -2.01 -31.20 -45.77
N SER A 180 -2.77 -31.57 -44.75
CA SER A 180 -3.29 -30.63 -43.74
C SER A 180 -2.18 -30.09 -42.84
N LEU A 181 -1.25 -30.93 -42.42
CA LEU A 181 -0.06 -30.55 -41.67
C LEU A 181 0.85 -29.62 -42.49
N ILE A 182 1.01 -29.88 -43.79
CA ILE A 182 1.75 -28.99 -44.70
C ILE A 182 1.08 -27.61 -44.77
N LYS A 183 -0.25 -27.56 -44.93
CA LYS A 183 -0.99 -26.28 -44.95
C LYS A 183 -0.86 -25.50 -43.64
N ILE A 184 -0.92 -26.18 -42.50
CA ILE A 184 -0.71 -25.58 -41.17
C ILE A 184 0.71 -25.03 -41.06
N ASN A 185 1.71 -25.78 -41.51
CA ASN A 185 3.10 -25.34 -41.47
C ASN A 185 3.33 -24.10 -42.34
N THR A 186 2.78 -24.08 -43.56
CA THR A 186 2.84 -22.89 -44.43
C THR A 186 2.10 -21.68 -43.84
N ALA A 187 0.97 -21.89 -43.16
CA ALA A 187 0.26 -20.81 -42.48
C ALA A 187 1.07 -20.25 -41.30
N LEU A 188 1.75 -21.11 -40.54
CA LEU A 188 2.65 -20.72 -39.46
C LEU A 188 3.87 -19.94 -39.98
N ASP A 189 4.48 -20.39 -41.08
CA ASP A 189 5.59 -19.69 -41.73
C ASP A 189 5.17 -18.28 -42.18
N ASN A 190 3.99 -18.16 -42.81
CA ASN A 190 3.43 -16.88 -43.25
C ASN A 190 3.12 -15.95 -42.07
N MET A 191 2.62 -16.49 -40.94
CA MET A 191 2.37 -15.71 -39.73
C MET A 191 3.67 -15.23 -39.09
N GLN A 192 4.70 -16.06 -39.06
CA GLN A 192 6.02 -15.67 -38.57
C GLN A 192 6.63 -14.59 -39.45
N GLU A 193 6.56 -14.72 -40.77
CA GLU A 193 7.04 -13.72 -41.70
C GLU A 193 6.29 -12.39 -41.55
N ASN A 194 4.96 -12.43 -41.42
CA ASN A 194 4.15 -11.22 -41.17
C ASN A 194 4.51 -10.57 -39.84
N ASN A 195 4.74 -11.35 -38.79
CA ASN A 195 5.14 -10.82 -37.49
C ASN A 195 6.53 -10.15 -37.56
N GLN A 196 7.47 -10.71 -38.34
CA GLN A 196 8.77 -10.07 -38.58
C GLN A 196 8.62 -8.77 -39.37
N LYS A 197 7.82 -8.75 -40.44
CA LYS A 197 7.52 -7.52 -41.20
C LYS A 197 6.90 -6.44 -40.32
N PHE A 198 5.97 -6.83 -39.45
CA PHE A 198 5.33 -5.91 -38.51
C PHE A 198 6.33 -5.30 -37.52
N LYS A 199 7.22 -6.12 -36.93
CA LYS A 199 8.30 -5.63 -36.06
C LYS A 199 9.24 -4.65 -36.76
N THR A 200 9.59 -4.89 -38.03
CA THR A 200 10.43 -3.98 -38.80
C THR A 200 9.74 -2.65 -39.05
N ARG A 201 8.45 -2.67 -39.42
CA ARG A 201 7.66 -1.45 -39.65
C ARG A 201 7.47 -0.61 -38.39
N ILE A 202 7.33 -1.24 -37.22
CA ILE A 202 7.28 -0.52 -35.94
C ILE A 202 8.60 0.21 -35.67
N LYS A 203 9.74 -0.44 -35.89
CA LYS A 203 11.07 0.20 -35.72
C LYS A 203 11.33 1.37 -36.68
N GLU A 204 10.70 1.36 -37.85
CA GLU A 204 10.75 2.48 -38.80
C GLU A 204 9.90 3.66 -38.36
N TRP A 205 8.83 3.42 -37.60
CA TRP A 205 7.95 4.46 -37.04
C TRP A 205 8.48 5.11 -35.76
N GLU A 206 9.43 4.45 -35.08
CA GLU A 206 10.10 4.97 -33.87
C GLU A 206 11.36 5.82 -34.16
N LYS A 207 11.69 6.08 -35.43
CA LYS A 207 12.75 7.01 -35.87
C LYS A 207 12.17 8.35 -36.31
#